data_AF-A0A4Q3JSP1-F1
#
_entry.id   AF-A0A4Q3JSP1-F1
#
_cell.length_a   1.000
_cell.length_b   1.000
_cell.length_c   1.000
_cell.angle_alpha   90.00
_cell.angle_beta   90.00
_cell.angle_gamma   90.00
#
_symmetry.space_group_name_H-M   'P 1'
#
loop_
_entity.id
_entity.type
_entity.pdbx_description
1 polymer ?
#
loop_
_entity_poly.entity_id
_entity_poly.type
_entity_poly.pdbx_seq_one_letter_code
_entity_poly.pdbx_strand_id
1 'polypeptide(L)'
;MPESVAFLRSTAAIRDRASRLLDLGVADRLAGFKVHLDRLPAVADLVADVTRRRYPTLAIPVHSRWRHFDVGGVDRAADLDRRLAHADPLERARTRLDLAITSVLLDAGAGPRWRFVEPGGAGTFARSEGLAVASYHLFIGGHLSSDPGKPLRADAAGLRALDEATLARVFQVTDDNPLEGLAGRARLLRSLGEAIEGHPDLFGRDPARPGGLVDAARARAPGRVDQA
;
A
#
# COMPACT_ATOMS: atom_id res chain seq x y z
N MET A 1 16.48 24.97 4.81
CA MET A 1 15.16 24.84 4.15
C MET A 1 14.33 26.06 4.53
N PRO A 2 13.68 26.76 3.59
CA PRO A 2 12.86 27.93 3.92
C PRO A 2 11.74 27.59 4.90
N GLU A 3 11.38 28.52 5.78
CA GLU A 3 10.33 28.33 6.80
C GLU A 3 8.98 27.94 6.17
N SER A 4 8.63 28.52 5.02
CA SER A 4 7.43 28.16 4.26
C SER A 4 7.42 26.68 3.84
N VAL A 5 8.57 26.15 3.42
CA VAL A 5 8.71 24.73 3.05
C VAL A 5 8.67 23.85 4.31
N ALA A 6 9.26 24.30 5.42
CA ALA A 6 9.16 23.60 6.71
C ALA A 6 7.71 23.49 7.18
N PHE A 7 6.96 24.59 7.11
CA PHE A 7 5.55 24.62 7.44
C PHE A 7 4.75 23.66 6.55
N LEU A 8 4.90 23.75 5.22
CA LEU A 8 4.16 22.90 4.28
C LEU A 8 4.44 21.39 4.46
N ARG A 9 5.59 21.02 5.04
CA ARG A 9 5.94 19.62 5.37
C ARG A 9 5.50 19.18 6.77
N SER A 10 4.78 20.02 7.51
CA SER A 10 4.34 19.74 8.87
C SER A 10 2.89 19.21 8.92
N THR A 11 2.56 18.44 9.96
CA THR A 11 1.17 18.06 10.25
C THR A 11 0.31 19.26 10.64
N ALA A 12 0.92 20.36 11.11
CA ALA A 12 0.22 21.60 11.41
C ALA A 12 -0.34 22.25 10.13
N ALA A 13 0.42 22.26 9.03
CA ALA A 13 -0.08 22.73 7.75
C ALA A 13 -1.26 21.89 7.25
N ILE A 14 -1.21 20.56 7.41
CA ILE A 14 -2.35 19.69 7.05
C ILE A 14 -3.61 20.11 7.81
N ARG A 15 -3.51 20.32 9.13
CA ARG A 15 -4.63 20.77 9.96
C ARG A 15 -5.13 22.16 9.55
N ASP A 16 -4.24 23.15 9.39
CA ASP A 16 -4.60 24.50 8.95
C ASP A 16 -5.36 24.49 7.62
N ARG A 17 -4.88 23.74 6.62
CA ARG A 17 -5.54 23.67 5.30
C ARG A 17 -6.88 22.94 5.36
N ALA A 18 -6.96 21.85 6.12
CA ALA A 18 -8.21 21.11 6.29
C ALA A 18 -9.27 21.96 7.01
N SER A 19 -8.90 22.68 8.07
CA SER A 19 -9.82 23.58 8.77
C SER A 19 -10.34 24.69 7.86
N ARG A 20 -9.49 25.30 7.02
CA ARG A 20 -9.95 26.30 6.04
C ARG A 20 -10.98 25.74 5.06
N LEU A 21 -10.81 24.50 4.60
CA LEU A 21 -11.79 23.84 3.73
C LEU A 21 -13.10 23.57 4.48
N LEU A 22 -13.04 23.17 5.75
CA LEU A 22 -14.22 23.01 6.59
C LEU A 22 -14.95 24.34 6.79
N ASP A 23 -14.24 25.42 7.11
CA ASP A 23 -14.82 26.76 7.30
C ASP A 23 -15.54 27.23 6.02
N LEU A 24 -14.93 27.02 4.85
CA LEU A 24 -15.56 27.30 3.56
C LEU A 24 -16.80 26.44 3.34
N GLY A 25 -16.76 25.16 3.72
CA GLY A 25 -17.88 24.25 3.59
C GLY A 25 -19.06 24.61 4.47
N VAL A 26 -18.80 24.96 5.74
CA VAL A 26 -19.81 25.41 6.70
C VAL A 26 -20.44 26.75 6.27
N ALA A 27 -19.66 27.61 5.59
CA ALA A 27 -20.15 28.87 5.04
C ALA A 27 -20.87 28.72 3.67
N ASP A 28 -21.13 27.50 3.19
CA ASP A 28 -21.70 27.20 1.85
C ASP A 28 -20.94 27.85 0.68
N ARG A 29 -19.60 27.94 0.80
CA ARG A 29 -18.70 28.58 -0.19
C ARG A 29 -17.96 27.60 -1.10
N LEU A 30 -18.25 26.30 -1.01
CA LEU A 30 -17.64 25.27 -1.85
C LEU A 30 -18.47 25.03 -3.11
N ALA A 31 -17.81 24.87 -4.26
CA ALA A 31 -18.49 24.72 -5.54
C ALA A 31 -19.09 23.32 -5.77
N GLY A 32 -18.48 22.27 -5.20
CA GLY A 32 -18.79 20.87 -5.55
C GLY A 32 -19.60 20.09 -4.51
N PHE A 33 -19.76 20.59 -3.29
CA PHE A 33 -20.52 19.92 -2.23
C PHE A 33 -20.95 20.89 -1.14
N LYS A 34 -22.02 20.55 -0.43
CA LYS A 34 -22.57 21.29 0.72
C LYS A 34 -22.30 20.54 2.01
N VAL A 35 -22.09 21.27 3.10
CA VAL A 35 -21.89 20.70 4.43
C VAL A 35 -23.16 20.88 5.26
N HIS A 36 -23.79 19.75 5.64
CA HIS A 36 -24.98 19.71 6.47
C HIS A 36 -24.61 19.17 7.86
N LEU A 37 -24.16 20.04 8.77
CA LEU A 37 -23.74 19.64 10.12
C LEU A 37 -24.90 19.04 10.95
N ASP A 38 -26.13 19.47 10.68
CA ASP A 38 -27.36 18.93 11.25
C ASP A 38 -27.59 17.44 10.92
N ARG A 39 -26.93 16.92 9.87
CA ARG A 39 -27.01 15.51 9.46
C ARG A 39 -25.97 14.62 10.14
N LEU A 40 -25.02 15.18 10.89
CA LEU A 40 -23.98 14.39 11.58
C LEU A 40 -24.55 13.29 12.49
N PRO A 41 -25.63 13.52 13.28
CA PRO A 41 -26.24 12.45 14.08
C PRO A 41 -26.70 11.26 13.22
N ALA A 42 -27.40 11.53 12.11
CA ALA A 42 -27.87 10.48 11.22
C ALA A 42 -26.73 9.71 10.53
N VAL A 43 -25.63 10.39 10.21
CA VAL A 43 -24.41 9.74 9.69
C VAL A 43 -23.78 8.84 10.75
N ALA A 44 -23.71 9.30 12.00
CA ALA A 44 -23.18 8.50 13.11
C ALA A 44 -24.02 7.24 13.35
N ASP A 45 -25.35 7.36 13.34
CA ASP A 45 -26.27 6.22 13.46
C ASP A 45 -26.07 5.23 12.32
N LEU A 46 -25.96 5.71 11.07
CA LEU A 46 -25.71 4.86 9.91
C LEU A 46 -24.39 4.08 10.03
N VAL A 47 -23.30 4.76 10.41
CA VAL A 47 -21.98 4.12 10.60
C VAL A 47 -22.05 3.08 11.71
N ALA A 48 -22.69 3.40 12.83
CA ALA A 48 -22.85 2.48 13.95
C ALA A 48 -23.67 1.25 13.54
N ASP A 49 -24.75 1.44 12.79
CA ASP A 49 -25.59 0.36 12.27
C ASP A 49 -24.87 -0.53 11.28
N VAL A 50 -24.14 0.06 10.31
CA VAL A 50 -23.30 -0.71 9.37
C VAL A 50 -22.25 -1.51 10.15
N THR A 51 -21.61 -0.89 11.14
CA THR A 51 -20.57 -1.51 11.96
C THR A 51 -21.13 -2.70 12.75
N ARG A 52 -22.24 -2.54 13.47
CA ARG A 52 -22.89 -3.62 14.24
C ARG A 52 -23.39 -4.75 13.34
N ARG A 53 -23.94 -4.43 12.17
CA ARG A 53 -24.36 -5.46 11.19
C ARG A 53 -23.16 -6.25 10.65
N ARG A 54 -22.05 -5.57 10.35
CA ARG A 54 -20.85 -6.19 9.75
C ARG A 54 -20.01 -6.93 10.80
N TYR A 55 -19.99 -6.43 12.03
CA TYR A 55 -19.21 -6.93 13.17
C TYR A 55 -20.11 -7.03 14.41
N PRO A 56 -20.98 -8.05 14.52
CA PRO A 56 -21.94 -8.17 15.63
C PRO A 56 -21.28 -8.25 17.01
N THR A 57 -20.07 -8.77 17.09
CA THR A 57 -19.27 -8.86 18.33
C THR A 57 -18.42 -7.62 18.61
N LEU A 58 -18.43 -6.63 17.70
CA LEU A 58 -17.53 -5.48 17.68
C LEU A 58 -16.03 -5.82 17.65
N ALA A 59 -15.69 -7.08 17.38
CA ALA A 59 -14.32 -7.51 17.08
C ALA A 59 -13.95 -7.08 15.65
N ILE A 60 -13.59 -5.81 15.49
CA ILE A 60 -13.21 -5.22 14.20
C ILE A 60 -11.71 -5.47 13.97
N PRO A 61 -11.30 -6.19 12.91
CA PRO A 61 -9.89 -6.39 12.62
C PRO A 61 -9.22 -5.07 12.23
N VAL A 62 -7.94 -4.92 12.57
CA VAL A 62 -7.14 -3.77 12.14
C VAL A 62 -7.13 -3.72 10.61
N HIS A 63 -7.53 -2.58 10.05
CA HIS A 63 -7.47 -2.37 8.62
C HIS A 63 -6.03 -2.08 8.19
N SER A 64 -5.50 -2.90 7.28
CA SER A 64 -4.21 -2.66 6.65
C SER A 64 -4.16 -3.38 5.31
N ARG A 65 -3.14 -3.09 4.50
CA ARG A 65 -2.88 -3.85 3.27
C ARG A 65 -2.82 -5.37 3.52
N TRP A 66 -2.30 -5.79 4.68
CA TRP A 66 -2.23 -7.20 5.05
C TRP A 66 -3.60 -7.87 5.05
N ARG A 67 -4.65 -7.15 5.45
CA ARG A 67 -6.00 -7.71 5.44
C ARG A 67 -6.53 -7.94 4.02
N HIS A 68 -6.08 -7.16 3.03
CA HIS A 68 -6.43 -7.41 1.63
C HIS A 68 -5.74 -8.66 1.07
N PHE A 69 -4.61 -9.08 1.64
CA PHE A 69 -3.95 -10.33 1.26
C PHE A 69 -4.71 -11.59 1.73
N ASP A 70 -5.72 -11.44 2.59
CA ASP A 70 -6.58 -12.54 3.07
C ASP A 70 -7.86 -12.72 2.25
N VAL A 71 -8.09 -11.89 1.22
CA VAL A 71 -9.35 -11.90 0.46
C VAL A 71 -9.59 -13.27 -0.20
N GLY A 72 -10.85 -13.71 -0.19
CA GLY A 72 -11.24 -15.02 -0.69
C GLY A 72 -10.95 -16.17 0.28
N GLY A 73 -10.57 -15.88 1.54
CA GLY A 73 -10.25 -16.90 2.54
C GLY A 73 -8.87 -17.55 2.34
N VAL A 74 -8.02 -16.95 1.52
CA VAL A 74 -6.65 -17.42 1.26
C VAL A 74 -5.67 -16.55 2.02
N ASP A 75 -4.94 -17.14 2.96
CA ASP A 75 -3.93 -16.45 3.78
C ASP A 75 -2.59 -16.35 3.03
N ARG A 76 -2.45 -15.29 2.22
CA ARG A 76 -1.22 -15.05 1.44
C ARG A 76 -0.08 -14.51 2.30
N ALA A 77 -0.39 -13.98 3.49
CA ALA A 77 0.63 -13.60 4.46
C ALA A 77 1.30 -14.86 5.03
N ALA A 78 0.52 -15.89 5.39
CA ALA A 78 1.03 -17.19 5.79
C ALA A 78 1.72 -17.92 4.64
N ASP A 79 1.27 -17.76 3.39
CA ASP A 79 2.02 -18.27 2.22
C ASP A 79 3.40 -17.62 2.10
N LEU A 80 3.49 -16.29 2.24
CA LEU A 80 4.78 -15.60 2.28
C LEU A 80 5.66 -16.09 3.43
N ASP A 81 5.10 -16.27 4.62
CA ASP A 81 5.84 -16.79 5.78
C ASP A 81 6.40 -18.19 5.55
N ARG A 82 5.62 -19.08 4.92
CA ARG A 82 6.09 -20.42 4.53
C ARG A 82 7.25 -20.33 3.54
N ARG A 83 7.18 -19.42 2.56
CA ARG A 83 8.28 -19.20 1.60
C ARG A 83 9.55 -18.63 2.25
N LEU A 84 9.40 -17.95 3.38
CA LEU A 84 10.49 -17.35 4.14
C LEU A 84 10.91 -18.18 5.36
N ALA A 85 10.51 -19.45 5.45
CA ALA A 85 10.78 -20.29 6.63
C ALA A 85 12.27 -20.44 6.97
N HIS A 86 13.15 -20.33 5.96
CA HIS A 86 14.61 -20.41 6.13
C HIS A 86 15.29 -19.06 6.39
N ALA A 87 14.55 -17.95 6.25
CA ALA A 87 15.09 -16.62 6.46
C ALA A 87 15.12 -16.27 7.95
N ASP A 88 16.13 -15.52 8.36
CA ASP A 88 16.19 -15.00 9.73
C ASP A 88 15.03 -14.01 10.00
N PRO A 89 14.69 -13.73 11.28
CA PRO A 89 13.56 -12.85 11.60
C PRO A 89 13.67 -11.44 11.01
N LEU A 90 14.88 -10.93 10.82
CA LEU A 90 15.12 -9.60 10.30
C LEU A 90 14.88 -9.57 8.80
N GLU A 91 15.36 -10.56 8.07
CA GLU A 91 15.10 -10.71 6.64
C GLU A 91 13.60 -10.94 6.34
N ARG A 92 12.91 -11.67 7.22
CA ARG A 92 11.44 -11.79 7.15
C ARG A 92 10.76 -10.43 7.29
N ALA A 93 11.20 -9.61 8.24
CA ALA A 93 10.66 -8.26 8.44
C ALA A 93 10.94 -7.34 7.23
N ARG A 94 12.16 -7.34 6.70
CA ARG A 94 12.53 -6.58 5.49
C ARG A 94 11.65 -6.96 4.30
N THR A 95 11.50 -8.26 4.06
CA THR A 95 10.71 -8.80 2.95
C THR A 95 9.23 -8.45 3.08
N ARG A 96 8.68 -8.51 4.30
CA ARG A 96 7.30 -8.07 4.56
C ARG A 96 7.11 -6.58 4.25
N LEU A 97 8.08 -5.71 4.60
CA LEU A 97 8.01 -4.29 4.25
C LEU A 97 8.14 -4.06 2.75
N ASP A 98 9.01 -4.78 2.04
CA ASP A 98 9.10 -4.70 0.58
C ASP A 98 7.75 -4.97 -0.08
N LEU A 99 7.08 -6.07 0.30
CA LEU A 99 5.74 -6.39 -0.21
C LEU A 99 4.73 -5.31 0.17
N ALA A 100 4.64 -4.95 1.45
CA ALA A 100 3.61 -4.03 1.92
C ALA A 100 3.71 -2.65 1.26
N ILE A 101 4.92 -2.08 1.19
CA ILE A 101 5.15 -0.74 0.64
C ILE A 101 4.85 -0.72 -0.86
N THR A 102 5.38 -1.68 -1.62
CA THR A 102 5.16 -1.74 -3.07
C THR A 102 3.69 -1.99 -3.40
N SER A 103 3.03 -2.88 -2.65
CA SER A 103 1.59 -3.15 -2.79
C SER A 103 0.72 -1.93 -2.45
N VAL A 104 1.06 -1.16 -1.40
CA VAL A 104 0.34 0.07 -1.05
C VAL A 104 0.46 1.12 -2.15
N LEU A 105 1.64 1.32 -2.73
CA LEU A 105 1.83 2.29 -3.81
C LEU A 105 1.09 1.90 -5.09
N LEU A 106 0.87 0.59 -5.31
CA LEU A 106 0.08 0.08 -6.42
C LEU A 106 -1.45 0.19 -6.19
N ASP A 107 -1.91 0.52 -4.98
CA ASP A 107 -3.33 0.67 -4.67
C ASP A 107 -3.79 2.10 -4.89
N ALA A 108 -4.28 2.36 -6.11
CA ALA A 108 -5.08 3.53 -6.42
C ALA A 108 -6.36 3.06 -7.13
N GLY A 109 -7.25 3.97 -7.51
CA GLY A 109 -8.48 3.61 -8.22
C GLY A 109 -8.25 2.58 -9.35
N ALA A 110 -8.85 1.40 -9.23
CA ALA A 110 -8.73 0.32 -10.22
C ALA A 110 -9.68 0.52 -11.42
N GLY A 111 -10.59 1.49 -11.33
CA GLY A 111 -11.76 1.58 -12.19
C GLY A 111 -12.81 0.50 -11.87
N PRO A 112 -14.04 0.64 -12.37
CA PRO A 112 -15.13 -0.29 -12.08
C PRO A 112 -15.05 -1.59 -12.89
N ARG A 113 -14.24 -1.65 -13.96
CA ARG A 113 -14.17 -2.78 -14.89
C ARG A 113 -13.06 -3.77 -14.58
N TRP A 114 -11.90 -3.31 -14.11
CA TRP A 114 -10.76 -4.19 -13.88
C TRP A 114 -11.03 -5.28 -12.84
N ARG A 115 -10.61 -6.51 -13.14
CA ARG A 115 -10.65 -7.68 -12.25
C ARG A 115 -9.32 -8.43 -12.32
N PHE A 116 -8.95 -9.07 -11.22
CA PHE A 116 -7.81 -9.99 -11.16
C PHE A 116 -8.34 -11.41 -10.92
N VAL A 117 -8.06 -12.32 -11.85
CA VAL A 117 -8.36 -13.75 -11.70
C VAL A 117 -7.13 -14.42 -11.11
N GLU A 118 -7.22 -14.91 -9.88
CA GLU A 118 -6.04 -15.46 -9.23
C GLU A 118 -5.62 -16.81 -9.83
N PRO A 119 -4.33 -16.97 -10.22
CA PRO A 119 -3.81 -18.25 -10.67
C PRO A 119 -4.07 -19.37 -9.65
N GLY A 120 -4.50 -20.54 -10.11
CA GLY A 120 -4.84 -21.67 -9.23
C GLY A 120 -6.29 -21.68 -8.74
N GLY A 121 -7.15 -20.75 -9.22
CA GLY A 121 -8.61 -20.84 -9.04
C GLY A 121 -9.13 -20.34 -7.69
N ALA A 122 -8.33 -19.58 -6.94
CA ALA A 122 -8.70 -19.06 -5.62
C ALA A 122 -9.77 -17.95 -5.65
N GLY A 123 -10.03 -17.35 -6.81
CA GLY A 123 -11.15 -16.42 -7.00
C GLY A 123 -10.89 -15.34 -8.04
N THR A 124 -11.90 -14.48 -8.23
CA THR A 124 -11.80 -13.25 -9.02
C THR A 124 -12.05 -12.06 -8.11
N PHE A 125 -11.12 -11.12 -8.09
CA PHE A 125 -11.11 -9.99 -7.17
C PHE A 125 -11.09 -8.67 -7.93
N ALA A 126 -11.58 -7.60 -7.30
CA ALA A 126 -11.68 -6.27 -7.89
C ALA A 126 -11.20 -5.22 -6.88
N ARG A 127 -11.09 -3.96 -7.30
CA ARG A 127 -10.77 -2.82 -6.41
C ARG A 127 -9.48 -3.08 -5.63
N SER A 128 -9.37 -2.53 -4.42
CA SER A 128 -8.17 -2.62 -3.59
C SER A 128 -7.81 -4.05 -3.19
N GLU A 129 -8.80 -4.93 -3.05
CA GLU A 129 -8.58 -6.35 -2.80
C GLU A 129 -7.92 -7.04 -4.00
N GLY A 130 -8.44 -6.81 -5.22
CA GLY A 130 -7.82 -7.33 -6.44
C GLY A 130 -6.41 -6.80 -6.65
N LEU A 131 -6.17 -5.51 -6.40
CA LEU A 131 -4.83 -4.93 -6.49
C LEU A 131 -3.87 -5.51 -5.46
N ALA A 132 -4.34 -5.83 -4.25
CA ALA A 132 -3.53 -6.52 -3.27
C ALA A 132 -3.12 -7.91 -3.76
N VAL A 133 -4.05 -8.70 -4.31
CA VAL A 133 -3.71 -10.02 -4.85
C VAL A 133 -2.77 -9.91 -6.06
N ALA A 134 -3.04 -9.02 -7.01
CA ALA A 134 -2.17 -8.82 -8.18
C ALA A 134 -0.74 -8.39 -7.78
N SER A 135 -0.61 -7.45 -6.84
CA SER A 135 0.70 -7.00 -6.32
C SER A 135 1.42 -8.07 -5.50
N TYR A 136 0.68 -8.95 -4.81
CA TYR A 136 1.25 -10.13 -4.17
C TYR A 136 1.91 -11.05 -5.21
N HIS A 137 1.20 -11.38 -6.30
CA HIS A 137 1.73 -12.20 -7.40
C HIS A 137 2.88 -11.52 -8.15
N LEU A 138 2.85 -10.21 -8.32
CA LEU A 138 3.97 -9.42 -8.83
C LEU A 138 5.23 -9.61 -7.96
N PHE A 139 5.06 -9.54 -6.65
CA PHE A 139 6.15 -9.66 -5.68
C PHE A 139 6.71 -11.09 -5.64
N ILE A 140 5.87 -12.10 -5.43
CA ILE A 140 6.35 -13.49 -5.32
C ILE A 140 6.87 -14.05 -6.66
N GLY A 141 6.50 -13.44 -7.79
CA GLY A 141 7.04 -13.73 -9.11
C GLY A 141 8.44 -13.14 -9.35
N GLY A 142 8.99 -12.38 -8.40
CA GLY A 142 10.34 -11.82 -8.50
C GLY A 142 10.47 -10.61 -9.42
N HIS A 143 9.36 -10.03 -9.88
CA HIS A 143 9.37 -8.92 -10.84
C HIS A 143 9.90 -7.60 -10.28
N LEU A 144 10.10 -7.51 -8.96
CA LEU A 144 10.62 -6.32 -8.27
C LEU A 144 12.06 -6.51 -7.77
N SER A 145 12.65 -7.70 -7.97
CA SER A 145 14.02 -8.02 -7.56
C SER A 145 14.98 -7.93 -8.74
N SER A 146 16.16 -7.36 -8.53
CA SER A 146 17.25 -7.40 -9.50
C SER A 146 18.07 -8.69 -9.46
N ASP A 147 17.81 -9.58 -8.50
CA ASP A 147 18.57 -10.82 -8.27
C ASP A 147 17.64 -12.03 -8.40
N PRO A 148 17.77 -12.85 -9.47
CA PRO A 148 16.98 -14.06 -9.65
C PRO A 148 17.16 -15.09 -8.53
N GLY A 149 18.28 -15.07 -7.80
CA GLY A 149 18.53 -15.92 -6.63
C GLY A 149 17.80 -15.45 -5.37
N LYS A 150 17.26 -14.23 -5.37
CA LYS A 150 16.50 -13.63 -4.26
C LYS A 150 15.18 -13.03 -4.78
N PRO A 151 14.23 -13.86 -5.25
CA PRO A 151 13.00 -13.39 -5.89
C PRO A 151 12.03 -12.71 -4.92
N LEU A 152 12.05 -13.07 -3.63
CA LEU A 152 11.18 -12.48 -2.60
C LEU A 152 11.76 -11.16 -2.07
N ARG A 153 12.01 -10.22 -2.98
CA ARG A 153 12.63 -8.93 -2.69
C ARG A 153 12.10 -7.87 -3.64
N ALA A 154 11.93 -6.66 -3.14
CA ALA A 154 11.85 -5.47 -3.98
C ALA A 154 13.09 -4.62 -3.71
N ASP A 155 13.94 -4.40 -4.71
CA ASP A 155 15.12 -3.55 -4.55
C ASP A 155 15.12 -2.40 -5.56
N ALA A 156 15.96 -1.40 -5.32
CA ALA A 156 16.01 -0.19 -6.13
C ALA A 156 16.20 -0.48 -7.62
N ALA A 157 17.07 -1.43 -7.96
CA ALA A 157 17.36 -1.78 -9.35
C ALA A 157 16.17 -2.51 -10.01
N GLY A 158 15.56 -3.48 -9.34
CA GLY A 158 14.38 -4.19 -9.83
C GLY A 158 13.18 -3.25 -9.99
N LEU A 159 12.96 -2.35 -9.04
CA LEU A 159 11.91 -1.32 -9.11
C LEU A 159 12.11 -0.35 -10.29
N ARG A 160 13.34 0.11 -10.52
CA ARG A 160 13.69 1.00 -11.64
C ARG A 160 13.55 0.33 -13.00
N ALA A 161 13.79 -0.98 -13.06
CA ALA A 161 13.64 -1.78 -14.27
C ALA A 161 12.18 -2.14 -14.61
N LEU A 162 11.24 -1.94 -13.70
CA LEU A 162 9.84 -2.30 -13.91
C LEU A 162 9.20 -1.45 -15.01
N ASP A 163 8.73 -2.12 -16.06
CA ASP A 163 8.03 -1.52 -17.17
C ASP A 163 6.51 -1.72 -17.11
N GLU A 164 5.81 -0.96 -17.94
CA GLU A 164 4.35 -1.02 -18.04
C GLU A 164 3.88 -2.38 -18.56
N ALA A 165 4.62 -3.00 -19.49
CA ALA A 165 4.27 -4.30 -20.07
C ALA A 165 4.29 -5.43 -19.03
N THR A 166 5.24 -5.42 -18.10
CA THR A 166 5.29 -6.38 -17.00
C THR A 166 4.11 -6.19 -16.06
N LEU A 167 3.80 -4.95 -15.68
CA LEU A 167 2.60 -4.69 -14.88
C LEU A 167 1.33 -5.10 -15.62
N ALA A 168 1.17 -4.76 -16.90
CA ALA A 168 0.01 -5.16 -17.71
C ALA A 168 -0.18 -6.68 -17.69
N ARG A 169 0.89 -7.43 -17.97
CA ARG A 169 0.87 -8.89 -17.99
C ARG A 169 0.48 -9.47 -16.64
N VAL A 170 1.14 -9.04 -15.56
CA VAL A 170 0.89 -9.58 -14.21
C VAL A 170 -0.50 -9.17 -13.72
N PHE A 171 -0.95 -7.95 -13.99
CA PHE A 171 -2.25 -7.42 -13.57
C PHE A 171 -3.37 -7.79 -14.55
N GLN A 172 -3.08 -8.62 -15.56
CA GLN A 172 -4.05 -9.13 -16.54
C GLN A 172 -4.76 -8.02 -17.30
N VAL A 173 -4.06 -6.91 -17.57
CA VAL A 173 -4.62 -5.75 -18.25
C VAL A 173 -4.73 -6.03 -19.74
N THR A 174 -5.95 -5.91 -20.25
CA THR A 174 -6.30 -6.00 -21.67
C THR A 174 -7.35 -4.93 -21.99
N ASP A 175 -7.73 -4.80 -23.25
CA ASP A 175 -8.80 -3.87 -23.65
C ASP A 175 -10.15 -4.20 -22.98
N ASP A 176 -10.41 -5.49 -22.74
CA ASP A 176 -11.60 -6.00 -22.06
C ASP A 176 -11.47 -5.98 -20.52
N ASN A 177 -10.24 -5.89 -20.01
CA ASN A 177 -9.95 -5.82 -18.58
C ASN A 177 -9.03 -4.61 -18.24
N PRO A 178 -9.48 -3.36 -18.48
CA PRO A 178 -8.59 -2.21 -18.41
C PRO A 178 -8.38 -1.74 -16.98
N LEU A 179 -7.11 -1.52 -16.61
CA LEU A 179 -6.71 -0.92 -15.34
C LEU A 179 -6.37 0.56 -15.52
N GLU A 180 -7.15 1.44 -14.89
CA GLU A 180 -6.89 2.87 -14.92
C GLU A 180 -5.53 3.22 -14.28
N GLY A 181 -4.78 4.12 -14.94
CA GLY A 181 -3.53 4.66 -14.42
C GLY A 181 -2.32 3.72 -14.48
N LEU A 182 -2.33 2.65 -15.29
CA LEU A 182 -1.26 1.66 -15.37
C LEU A 182 0.14 2.28 -15.57
N ALA A 183 0.32 3.17 -16.55
CA ALA A 183 1.57 3.89 -16.79
C ALA A 183 2.05 4.68 -15.56
N GLY A 184 1.10 5.28 -14.83
CA GLY A 184 1.36 6.01 -13.59
C GLY A 184 1.86 5.10 -12.47
N ARG A 185 1.32 3.88 -12.36
CA ARG A 185 1.77 2.85 -11.39
C ARG A 185 3.19 2.40 -11.65
N ALA A 186 3.51 2.11 -12.92
CA ALA A 186 4.88 1.74 -13.32
C ALA A 186 5.87 2.86 -12.97
N ARG A 187 5.51 4.11 -13.31
CA ARG A 187 6.33 5.29 -12.99
C ARG A 187 6.51 5.47 -11.49
N LEU A 188 5.44 5.30 -10.69
CA LEU A 188 5.50 5.44 -9.24
C LEU A 188 6.48 4.44 -8.61
N LEU A 189 6.48 3.18 -9.05
CA LEU A 189 7.45 2.19 -8.56
C LEU A 189 8.88 2.48 -9.02
N ARG A 190 9.08 2.98 -10.25
CA ARG A 190 10.42 3.42 -10.69
C ARG A 190 10.94 4.60 -9.86
N SER A 191 10.08 5.58 -9.61
CA SER A 191 10.42 6.73 -8.75
C SER A 191 10.66 6.31 -7.29
N LEU A 192 9.99 5.27 -6.79
CA LEU A 192 10.33 4.67 -5.50
C LEU A 192 11.77 4.10 -5.52
N GLY A 193 12.15 3.38 -6.57
CA GLY A 193 13.52 2.86 -6.71
C GLY A 193 14.58 3.96 -6.72
N GLU A 194 14.33 5.05 -7.44
CA GLU A 194 15.20 6.25 -7.44
C GLU A 194 15.29 6.88 -6.04
N ALA A 195 14.15 7.03 -5.35
CA ALA A 195 14.11 7.61 -4.01
C ALA A 195 14.85 6.75 -2.98
N ILE A 196 14.73 5.43 -3.08
CA ILE A 196 15.41 4.47 -2.21
C ILE A 196 16.93 4.56 -2.38
N GLU A 197 17.41 4.61 -3.62
CA GLU A 197 18.84 4.71 -3.93
C GLU A 197 19.44 6.04 -3.45
N GLY A 198 18.66 7.12 -3.46
CA GLY A 198 19.07 8.43 -2.95
C GLY A 198 19.15 8.55 -1.42
N HIS A 199 18.65 7.57 -0.65
CA HIS A 199 18.58 7.64 0.82
C HIS A 199 19.15 6.38 1.49
N PRO A 200 20.45 6.10 1.33
CA PRO A 200 21.06 4.88 1.85
C PRO A 200 21.08 4.80 3.39
N ASP A 201 20.94 5.92 4.09
CA ASP A 201 20.80 5.97 5.55
C ASP A 201 19.47 5.39 6.04
N LEU A 202 18.46 5.34 5.17
CA LEU A 202 17.13 4.78 5.46
C LEU A 202 16.93 3.39 4.87
N PHE A 203 17.49 3.14 3.69
CA PHE A 203 17.15 1.94 2.91
C PHE A 203 18.31 0.97 2.66
N GLY A 204 19.50 1.27 3.19
CA GLY A 204 20.71 0.47 2.98
C GLY A 204 21.35 0.71 1.60
N ARG A 205 22.39 -0.07 1.28
CA ARG A 205 23.20 0.09 0.05
C ARG A 205 23.32 -1.17 -0.81
N ASP A 206 23.18 -2.37 -0.24
CA ASP A 206 23.47 -3.61 -0.96
C ASP A 206 22.46 -4.75 -0.65
N PRO A 207 21.34 -4.81 -1.39
CA PRO A 207 20.82 -3.73 -2.21
C PRO A 207 20.00 -2.74 -1.37
N ALA A 208 19.91 -1.49 -1.84
CA ALA A 208 18.94 -0.54 -1.28
C ALA A 208 17.50 -1.03 -1.55
N ARG A 209 16.68 -1.13 -0.50
CA ARG A 209 15.31 -1.69 -0.58
C ARG A 209 14.36 -1.06 0.44
N PRO A 210 13.03 -1.08 0.22
CA PRO A 210 12.06 -0.55 1.19
C PRO A 210 12.24 -1.15 2.59
N GLY A 211 12.55 -2.45 2.68
CA GLY A 211 12.81 -3.18 3.91
C GLY A 211 14.00 -2.68 4.72
N GLY A 212 14.93 -1.92 4.13
CA GLY A 212 16.04 -1.30 4.86
C GLY A 212 15.57 -0.36 5.99
N LEU A 213 14.32 0.11 5.94
CA LEU A 213 13.68 0.85 7.02
C LEU A 213 13.69 0.08 8.35
N VAL A 214 13.66 -1.26 8.33
CA VAL A 214 13.79 -2.06 9.56
C VAL A 214 15.14 -1.81 10.22
N ASP A 215 16.21 -1.81 9.43
CA ASP A 215 17.56 -1.60 9.94
C ASP A 215 17.74 -0.16 10.44
N ALA A 216 17.25 0.82 9.67
CA ALA A 216 17.30 2.22 10.06
C ALA A 216 16.50 2.51 11.35
N ALA A 217 15.31 1.91 11.50
CA ALA A 217 14.51 2.04 12.70
C ALA A 217 15.22 1.43 13.92
N ARG A 218 15.81 0.24 13.78
CA ARG A 218 16.58 -0.42 14.86
C ARG A 218 17.81 0.39 15.27
N ALA A 219 18.51 1.00 14.31
CA ALA A 219 19.65 1.85 14.60
C ALA A 219 19.26 3.12 15.39
N ARG A 220 18.06 3.66 15.13
CA ARG A 220 17.53 4.88 15.77
C ARG A 220 16.83 4.63 17.11
N ALA A 221 16.34 3.41 17.33
CA ALA A 221 15.68 3.00 18.58
C ALA A 221 16.27 1.66 19.06
N PRO A 222 17.47 1.68 19.67
CA PRO A 222 18.07 0.48 20.27
C PRO A 222 17.31 0.10 21.56
N GLY A 223 16.11 -0.45 21.41
CA GLY A 223 15.31 -0.95 22.53
C GLY A 223 13.79 -0.90 22.30
N ARG A 224 13.15 -2.07 22.44
CA ARG A 224 11.70 -2.36 22.46
C ARG A 224 10.94 -2.25 21.14
N VAL A 225 10.82 -3.41 20.48
CA VAL A 225 9.55 -3.78 19.84
C VAL A 225 8.89 -4.72 20.85
N ASP A 226 7.92 -4.22 21.62
CA ASP A 226 7.08 -5.10 22.42
C ASP A 226 6.32 -6.02 21.45
N GLN A 227 6.43 -7.33 21.67
CA GLN A 227 5.63 -8.30 20.96
C GLN A 227 4.18 -8.11 21.40
N ALA A 228 3.33 -7.68 20.48
CA ALA A 228 1.87 -7.76 20.61
C ALA A 228 1.39 -9.13 20.14
#